data_AF-A0A9X1XFU2-F1
#
_entry.id   AF-A0A9X1XFU2-F1
#
_cell.length_a   1.000
_cell.length_b   1.000
_cell.length_c   1.000
_cell.angle_alpha   90.00
_cell.angle_beta   90.00
_cell.angle_gamma   90.00
#
_symmetry.space_group_name_H-M   'P 1'
#
loop_
_entity.id
_entity.type
_entity.pdbx_description
1 polymer ?
#
loop_
_entity_poly.entity_id
_entity_poly.type
_entity_poly.pdbx_seq_one_letter_code
_entity_poly.pdbx_strand_id
1 'polypeptide(L)'
;MYKYGFQNYFEADFTAFYPEVMKGEHWINVYLNFDLSAETKLPGDLYDPSALVVFDREGEVQDFIVHDEGVDCEYKFTDREKEKMLSYIKEHDLI
;
A
#
# COMPACT_ATOMS: atom_id res chain seq x y z
N MET A 1 2.05 -9.26 -0.25
CA MET A 1 2.72 -8.73 -1.45
C MET A 1 3.39 -9.86 -2.21
N TYR A 2 3.75 -9.62 -3.47
CA TYR A 2 4.49 -10.58 -4.30
C TYR A 2 5.38 -9.85 -5.32
N LYS A 3 6.45 -10.51 -5.77
CA LYS A 3 7.33 -10.03 -6.85
C LYS A 3 7.00 -10.75 -8.16
N TYR A 4 7.48 -10.21 -9.28
CA TYR A 4 7.22 -10.76 -10.62
C TYR A 4 7.46 -12.28 -10.70
N GLY A 5 6.56 -13.00 -11.38
CA GLY A 5 6.60 -14.47 -11.45
C GLY A 5 6.13 -15.20 -10.19
N PHE A 6 5.37 -14.52 -9.30
CA PHE A 6 4.90 -15.05 -8.01
C PHE A 6 6.03 -15.51 -7.07
N GLN A 7 7.22 -14.96 -7.27
CA GLN A 7 8.31 -15.13 -6.32
C GLN A 7 7.99 -14.32 -5.06
N ASN A 8 8.43 -14.84 -3.91
CA ASN A 8 8.24 -14.19 -2.61
C ASN A 8 6.78 -13.75 -2.37
N TYR A 9 5.82 -14.61 -2.71
CA TYR A 9 4.42 -14.38 -2.38
C TYR A 9 4.21 -14.54 -0.88
N PHE A 10 3.70 -13.51 -0.21
CA PHE A 10 3.28 -13.59 1.18
C PHE A 10 2.09 -12.67 1.47
N GLU A 11 1.29 -13.06 2.46
CA GLU A 11 0.26 -12.27 3.15
C GLU A 11 0.82 -11.26 4.15
N ALA A 12 0.88 -9.95 3.90
CA ALA A 12 1.20 -9.01 4.98
C ALA A 12 -0.01 -8.80 5.89
N ASP A 13 0.20 -8.86 7.21
CA ASP A 13 -0.85 -8.54 8.18
C ASP A 13 -0.65 -7.15 8.78
N PHE A 14 -1.34 -6.17 8.21
CA PHE A 14 -1.33 -4.78 8.67
C PHE A 14 -2.06 -4.64 10.01
N THR A 15 -1.38 -4.07 11.00
CA THR A 15 -1.93 -3.84 12.36
C THR A 15 -2.30 -2.38 12.61
N ALA A 16 -1.65 -1.44 11.92
CA ALA A 16 -1.96 -0.02 11.97
C ALA A 16 -1.63 0.65 10.64
N PHE A 17 -2.33 1.73 10.30
CA PHE A 17 -2.07 2.58 9.14
C PHE A 17 -1.84 4.02 9.58
N TYR A 18 -0.92 4.70 8.89
CA TYR A 18 -0.54 6.09 9.13
C TYR A 18 -0.58 6.84 7.79
N PRO A 19 -1.71 7.51 7.47
CA PRO A 19 -1.90 8.14 6.19
C PRO A 19 -1.28 9.54 6.09
N GLU A 20 -0.77 9.86 4.91
CA GLU A 20 -0.48 11.22 4.46
C GLU A 20 -1.16 11.46 3.11
N VAL A 21 -2.05 12.45 3.05
CA VAL A 21 -2.85 12.74 1.86
C VAL A 21 -2.31 13.96 1.14
N MET A 22 -1.98 13.79 -0.14
CA MET A 22 -1.54 14.85 -1.03
C MET A 22 -2.53 15.01 -2.19
N LYS A 23 -3.31 16.09 -2.19
CA LYS A 23 -4.27 16.42 -3.25
C LYS A 23 -3.59 17.29 -4.31
N GLY A 24 -3.21 16.69 -5.44
CA GLY A 24 -2.65 17.37 -6.61
C GLY A 24 -3.72 17.96 -7.53
N GLU A 25 -3.34 18.39 -8.74
CA GLU A 25 -4.29 18.94 -9.73
C GLU A 25 -5.18 17.84 -10.36
N HIS A 26 -4.59 16.70 -10.70
CA HIS A 26 -5.27 15.59 -11.36
C HIS A 26 -5.48 14.37 -10.46
N TRP A 27 -4.62 14.18 -9.46
CA TRP A 27 -4.57 12.98 -8.64
C TRP A 27 -4.67 13.30 -7.15
N ILE A 28 -5.23 12.38 -6.39
CA ILE A 28 -5.16 12.34 -4.93
C ILE A 28 -4.26 11.17 -4.57
N ASN A 29 -3.10 11.49 -4.00
CA ASN A 29 -2.12 10.51 -3.57
C ASN A 29 -2.28 10.27 -2.06
N VAL A 30 -2.53 9.03 -1.68
CA VAL A 30 -2.56 8.62 -0.27
C VAL A 30 -1.35 7.75 -0.01
N TYR A 31 -0.36 8.33 0.67
CA TYR A 31 0.79 7.58 1.19
C TYR A 31 0.34 6.91 2.49
N LEU A 32 0.57 5.61 2.61
CA LEU A 32 0.22 4.81 3.77
C LEU A 32 1.48 4.12 4.29
N ASN A 33 1.99 4.60 5.42
CA ASN A 33 2.87 3.79 6.25
C ASN A 33 2.02 2.84 7.09
N PHE A 34 2.55 1.67 7.44
CA PHE A 34 1.82 0.70 8.23
C PHE A 34 2.73 -0.11 9.14
N ASP A 35 2.19 -0.51 10.27
CA ASP A 35 2.80 -1.53 11.11
C ASP A 35 2.38 -2.92 10.60
N LEU A 36 3.31 -3.86 10.69
CA LEU A 36 3.07 -5.27 10.40
C LEU A 36 3.03 -6.08 11.69
N SER A 37 2.16 -7.09 11.73
CA SER A 37 2.21 -8.10 12.79
C SER A 37 3.60 -8.72 12.85
N ALA A 38 4.08 -9.02 14.06
CA ALA A 38 5.35 -9.71 14.29
C ALA A 38 5.43 -11.12 13.64
N GLU A 39 4.28 -11.68 13.26
CA GLU A 39 4.22 -12.95 12.53
C GLU A 39 4.44 -12.79 11.02
N THR A 40 4.33 -11.57 10.49
CA THR A 40 4.58 -11.26 9.07
C THR A 40 6.07 -11.41 8.78
N LYS A 41 6.41 -12.34 7.89
CA LYS A 41 7.79 -12.56 7.45
C LYS A 41 8.01 -11.88 6.10
N LEU A 42 8.75 -10.78 6.12
CA LEU A 42 9.20 -10.12 4.91
C LEU A 42 10.29 -10.95 4.21
N PRO A 43 10.33 -10.94 2.86
CA PRO A 43 11.46 -11.47 2.11
C PRO A 43 12.72 -10.62 2.37
N GLY A 44 13.89 -11.21 2.17
CA GLY A 44 15.17 -10.57 2.53
C GLY A 44 15.56 -9.34 1.68
N ASP A 45 14.80 -9.02 0.64
CA ASP A 45 14.97 -7.83 -0.21
C ASP A 45 13.83 -6.81 -0.05
N LEU A 46 13.08 -6.88 1.07
CA LEU A 46 12.03 -5.94 1.43
C LEU A 46 12.19 -5.58 2.92
N TYR A 47 12.51 -4.32 3.22
CA TYR A 47 12.97 -3.90 4.54
C TYR A 47 11.98 -2.99 5.26
N ASP A 48 11.48 -1.96 4.57
CA ASP A 48 10.57 -0.96 5.11
C ASP A 48 9.45 -0.69 4.11
N PRO A 49 8.51 -1.66 3.96
CA PRO A 49 7.43 -1.55 3.00
C PRO A 49 6.41 -0.49 3.40
N SER A 50 6.02 0.35 2.45
CA SER A 50 4.88 1.26 2.54
C SER A 50 4.06 1.25 1.25
N ALA A 51 2.93 1.95 1.24
CA ALA A 51 2.04 2.01 0.09
C ALA A 51 1.84 3.45 -0.40
N LEU A 52 1.67 3.59 -1.71
CA LEU A 52 1.03 4.74 -2.33
C LEU A 52 -0.22 4.25 -3.07
N VAL A 53 -1.37 4.78 -2.68
CA VAL A 53 -2.65 4.56 -3.36
C VAL A 53 -2.99 5.84 -4.12
N VAL A 54 -3.17 5.72 -5.43
CA VAL A 54 -3.45 6.85 -6.31
C VAL A 54 -4.92 6.82 -6.71
N PHE A 55 -5.61 7.93 -6.50
CA PHE A 55 -6.99 8.14 -6.92
C PHE A 55 -7.09 9.29 -7.91
N ASP A 56 -8.11 9.26 -8.75
CA ASP A 56 -8.53 10.45 -9.49
C ASP A 56 -9.37 11.40 -8.62
N ARG A 57 -9.89 12.46 -9.25
CA ARG A 57 -10.75 13.46 -8.59
C ARG A 57 -12.15 12.95 -8.24
N GLU A 58 -12.59 11.87 -8.86
CA GLU A 58 -13.88 11.24 -8.61
C GLU A 58 -13.81 10.21 -7.48
N GLY A 59 -12.59 9.93 -6.99
CA GLY A 59 -12.33 8.96 -5.93
C GLY A 59 -12.17 7.53 -6.45
N GLU A 60 -12.01 7.36 -7.76
CA GLU A 60 -11.75 6.06 -8.37
C GLU A 60 -10.26 5.73 -8.28
N VAL A 61 -9.97 4.49 -7.89
CA VAL A 61 -8.61 4.00 -7.71
C VAL A 61 -7.94 3.81 -9.07
N GLN A 62 -6.77 4.40 -9.23
CA GLN A 62 -5.97 4.32 -10.45
C GLN A 62 -4.79 3.37 -10.29
N ASP A 63 -4.13 3.35 -9.13
CA ASP A 63 -2.99 2.45 -8.90
C ASP A 63 -2.71 2.17 -7.42
N PHE A 64 -1.97 1.08 -7.18
CA PHE A 64 -1.33 0.76 -5.91
C PHE A 64 0.14 0.47 -6.13
N ILE A 65 1.00 1.25 -5.49
CA ILE A 65 2.44 1.16 -5.63
C ILE A 65 3.01 0.73 -4.28
N VAL A 66 3.80 -0.35 -4.28
CA VAL A 66 4.60 -0.72 -3.11
C VAL A 66 5.86 0.12 -3.13
N HIS A 67 6.14 0.78 -2.01
CA HIS A 67 7.44 1.37 -1.75
C HIS A 67 8.23 0.47 -0.81
N ASP A 68 9.56 0.47 -0.95
CA ASP A 68 10.50 -0.01 0.05
C ASP A 68 11.46 1.14 0.39
N GLU A 69 11.64 1.42 1.68
CA GLU A 69 12.44 2.55 2.16
C GLU A 69 12.01 3.91 1.53
N GLY A 70 10.71 4.05 1.25
CA GLY A 70 10.11 5.24 0.65
C GLY A 70 10.31 5.40 -0.86
N VAL A 71 10.74 4.35 -1.57
CA VAL A 71 10.96 4.36 -3.03
C VAL A 71 10.20 3.22 -3.70
N ASP A 72 9.61 3.47 -4.87
CA ASP A 72 8.98 2.47 -5.74
C ASP A 72 9.86 1.22 -5.91
N CYS A 73 9.26 0.05 -5.69
CA CYS A 73 9.94 -1.22 -5.83
C CYS A 73 9.17 -2.20 -6.73
N GLU A 74 9.75 -3.39 -6.95
CA GLU A 74 9.18 -4.41 -7.85
C GLU A 74 8.03 -5.23 -7.24
N TYR A 75 7.76 -5.04 -5.94
CA TYR A 75 6.69 -5.73 -5.24
C TYR A 75 5.33 -5.17 -5.62
N LYS A 76 4.31 -6.03 -5.54
CA LYS A 76 2.91 -5.67 -5.74
C LYS A 76 2.07 -6.16 -4.56
N PHE A 77 1.03 -5.42 -4.23
CA PHE A 77 0.05 -5.84 -3.25
C PHE A 77 -0.81 -6.99 -3.77
N THR A 78 -1.16 -7.93 -2.88
CA THR A 78 -2.22 -8.91 -3.13
C THR A 78 -3.58 -8.22 -3.12
N ASP A 79 -4.60 -8.88 -3.65
CA ASP A 79 -5.95 -8.29 -3.69
C ASP A 79 -6.52 -8.06 -2.29
N ARG A 80 -6.20 -8.96 -1.35
CA ARG A 80 -6.60 -8.83 0.06
C ARG A 80 -5.96 -7.61 0.73
N GLU A 81 -4.68 -7.34 0.44
CA GLU A 81 -3.98 -6.17 0.97
C GLU A 81 -4.57 -4.87 0.42
N LYS A 82 -4.87 -4.83 -0.89
CA LYS A 82 -5.55 -3.70 -1.52
C LYS A 82 -6.91 -3.44 -0.90
N GLU A 83 -7.70 -4.48 -0.68
CA GLU A 83 -9.03 -4.36 -0.04
C GLU A 83 -8.93 -3.78 1.38
N LYS A 84 -7.96 -4.23 2.18
CA LYS A 84 -7.70 -3.68 3.52
C LYS A 84 -7.38 -2.18 3.47
N MET A 85 -6.47 -1.77 2.58
CA MET A 85 -6.09 -0.36 2.41
C MET A 85 -7.27 0.50 1.93
N LEU A 86 -8.05 0.02 0.96
CA LEU A 86 -9.21 0.73 0.47
C LEU A 86 -10.30 0.88 1.51
N SER A 87 -10.56 -0.17 2.29
CA SER A 87 -11.52 -0.12 3.39
C SER A 87 -11.12 0.95 4.39
N TYR A 88 -9.85 0.93 4.83
CA TYR A 88 -9.31 1.95 5.74
C TYR A 88 -9.45 3.38 5.19
N ILE A 89 -9.06 3.61 3.92
CA ILE A 89 -9.15 4.93 3.28
C ILE A 89 -10.59 5.45 3.25
N LYS A 90 -11.56 4.56 2.96
CA LYS A 90 -13.00 4.91 2.89
C LYS A 90 -13.61 5.12 4.26
N GLU A 91 -13.29 4.27 5.24
CA GLU A 91 -13.81 4.36 6.61
C GLU A 91 -13.34 5.65 7.31
N HIS A 92 -12.18 6.17 6.93
CA HIS A 92 -11.59 7.39 7.47
C HIS A 92 -11.80 8.65 6.61
N ASP A 93 -12.56 8.58 5.51
CA ASP A 93 -12.88 9.73 4.64
C ASP A 93 -11.63 10.48 4.15
N LEU A 94 -10.59 9.74 3.74
CA LEU A 94 -9.29 10.34 3.39
C LEU A 94 -9.25 10.98 1.98
N ILE A 95 -10.20 10.63 1.10
CA ILE A 95 -10.23 11.09 -0.29
C ILE A 95 -11.41 12.01 -0.54
#